data_AF-A0A849U3E8-F1
#
_entry.id   AF-A0A849U3E8-F1
#
_cell.length_a   1.000
_cell.length_b   1.000
_cell.length_c   1.000
_cell.angle_alpha   90.00
_cell.angle_beta   90.00
_cell.angle_gamma   90.00
#
_symmetry.space_group_name_H-M   'P 1'
#
loop_
_entity.id
_entity.type
_entity.pdbx_description
1 polymer ?
#
loop_
_entity_poly.entity_id
_entity_poly.type
_entity_poly.pdbx_seq_one_letter_code
_entity_poly.pdbx_strand_id
1 'polypeptide(L)'
;MPKDLLRKYMPNPETIRNHKSLQFLGEKLHDPNLWHLNHHSVAKAFAIGLFCAWIPTPTQMAFAAIAAFYLRANLPISVALVWITNPLTMPPLYYFAYLVGLSALNLPNAEFSLDSLLSGEILIPFLTGCLILGIICSLAGYFGFSYFWRHHVNKRWAHRRQRRQRFIGKKNPFRAIDWRL
;
A
#
# COMPACT_ATOMS: atom_id res chain seq x y z
N MET A 1 21.09 -5.00 -1.19
CA MET A 1 19.90 -5.89 -1.09
C MET A 1 18.67 -5.15 -1.64
N PRO A 2 17.50 -5.77 -1.92
CA PRO A 2 16.28 -5.00 -2.23
C PRO A 2 15.72 -4.23 -1.02
N LYS A 3 16.28 -4.45 0.17
CA LYS A 3 16.07 -3.67 1.39
C LYS A 3 16.47 -2.19 1.24
N ASP A 4 17.49 -1.87 0.44
CA ASP A 4 18.06 -0.52 0.38
C ASP A 4 17.18 0.47 -0.41
N LEU A 5 16.41 0.00 -1.39
CA LEU A 5 15.45 0.83 -2.11
C LEU A 5 14.19 1.10 -1.29
N LEU A 6 13.66 0.08 -0.61
CA LEU A 6 12.51 0.26 0.27
C LEU A 6 12.84 1.23 1.41
N ARG A 7 14.05 1.13 2.01
CA ARG A 7 14.53 2.08 3.02
C ARG A 7 14.58 3.53 2.54
N LYS A 8 14.86 3.77 1.25
CA LYS A 8 14.98 5.13 0.67
C LYS A 8 13.63 5.81 0.46
N TYR A 9 12.56 5.04 0.26
CA TYR A 9 11.20 5.55 0.07
C TYR A 9 10.32 5.41 1.34
N MET A 10 10.88 4.93 2.46
CA MET A 10 10.13 4.89 3.70
C MET A 10 9.96 6.31 4.23
N PRO A 11 8.73 6.74 4.54
CA PRO A 11 8.51 7.91 5.38
C PRO A 11 9.22 7.70 6.72
N ASN A 12 9.82 8.76 7.25
CA ASN A 12 10.68 8.69 8.43
C ASN A 12 9.86 8.13 9.62
N PRO A 13 10.29 7.01 10.25
CA PRO A 13 9.59 6.38 11.38
C PRO A 13 9.15 7.35 12.47
N GLU A 14 9.99 8.36 12.73
CA GLU A 14 9.75 9.35 13.77
C GLU A 14 8.59 10.29 13.45
N THR A 15 8.36 10.62 12.18
CA THR A 15 7.24 11.47 11.76
C THR A 15 5.90 10.77 11.99
N ILE A 16 5.85 9.45 11.78
CA ILE A 16 4.68 8.62 12.04
C ILE A 16 4.50 8.43 13.56
N ARG A 17 5.59 8.26 14.30
CA ARG A 17 5.56 8.11 15.77
C ARG A 17 5.08 9.38 16.50
N ASN A 18 5.40 10.56 15.97
CA ASN A 18 5.08 11.84 16.61
C ASN A 18 3.69 12.40 16.26
N HIS A 19 2.93 11.74 15.37
CA HIS A 19 1.61 12.23 14.99
C HIS A 19 0.57 11.95 16.08
N LYS A 20 -0.19 12.98 16.50
CA LYS A 20 -1.17 12.91 17.62
C LYS A 20 -2.14 11.72 17.52
N SER A 21 -2.62 11.39 16.31
CA SER A 21 -3.55 10.27 16.10
C SER A 21 -2.93 8.87 16.28
N LEU A 22 -1.60 8.77 16.30
CA LEU A 22 -0.86 7.51 16.43
C LEU A 22 -0.23 7.32 17.82
N GLN A 23 -0.29 8.34 18.69
CA GLN A 23 0.18 8.25 20.08
C GLN A 23 -0.57 7.18 20.89
N PHE A 24 -1.83 6.88 20.55
CA PHE A 24 -2.61 5.75 21.11
C PHE A 24 -1.90 4.39 20.93
N LEU A 25 -1.10 4.24 19.87
CA LEU A 25 -0.43 2.98 19.57
C LEU A 25 0.88 2.80 20.37
N GLY A 26 1.35 3.85 21.06
CA GLY A 26 2.34 3.85 22.14
C GLY A 26 3.40 2.74 22.09
N GLU A 27 3.33 1.81 23.05
CA GLU A 27 4.30 0.72 23.21
C GLU A 27 4.18 -0.40 22.17
N LYS A 28 3.02 -0.55 21.50
CA LYS A 28 2.84 -1.58 20.45
C LYS A 28 3.63 -1.26 19.18
N LEU A 29 4.08 -0.02 19.01
CA LEU A 29 5.06 0.38 18.00
C LEU A 29 6.46 -0.23 18.25
N HIS A 30 6.76 -0.84 19.41
CA HIS A 30 8.07 -1.43 19.66
C HIS A 30 8.28 -2.83 19.07
N ASP A 31 7.23 -3.49 18.54
CA ASP A 31 7.42 -4.80 17.89
C ASP A 31 8.22 -4.63 16.57
N PRO A 32 9.44 -5.19 16.49
CA PRO A 32 10.30 -5.04 15.31
C PRO A 32 9.63 -5.58 14.03
N ASN A 33 8.74 -6.57 14.15
CA ASN A 33 8.08 -7.21 13.01
C ASN A 33 7.15 -6.25 12.26
N LEU A 34 6.60 -5.24 12.92
CA LEU A 34 5.72 -4.23 12.31
C LEU A 34 6.50 -3.24 11.43
N TRP A 35 7.81 -3.12 11.67
CA TRP A 35 8.73 -2.26 10.92
C TRP A 35 9.53 -3.01 9.86
N HIS A 36 9.58 -4.35 9.96
CA HIS A 36 10.34 -5.16 9.03
C HIS A 36 9.74 -5.14 7.62
N LEU A 37 10.62 -4.84 6.65
CA LEU A 37 10.32 -4.80 5.23
C LEU A 37 10.36 -6.21 4.64
N ASN A 38 9.27 -6.95 4.81
CA ASN A 38 9.00 -8.18 4.08
C ASN A 38 7.95 -7.91 2.99
N HIS A 39 8.17 -8.38 1.76
CA HIS A 39 7.28 -8.14 0.64
C HIS A 39 5.83 -8.57 0.91
N HIS A 40 5.59 -9.68 1.60
CA HIS A 40 4.25 -10.10 2.00
C HIS A 40 3.61 -9.12 2.99
N SER A 41 4.39 -8.61 3.95
CA SER A 41 3.92 -7.65 4.96
C SER A 41 3.60 -6.28 4.32
N VAL A 42 4.41 -5.85 3.35
CA VAL A 42 4.17 -4.62 2.60
C VAL A 42 2.96 -4.77 1.67
N ALA A 43 2.78 -5.90 0.98
CA ALA A 43 1.59 -6.14 0.17
C ALA A 43 0.29 -6.05 1.00
N LYS A 44 0.28 -6.65 2.19
CA LYS A 44 -0.83 -6.49 3.15
C LYS A 44 -1.02 -5.04 3.58
N ALA A 45 0.07 -4.30 3.82
CA ALA A 45 -0.01 -2.89 4.18
C ALA A 45 -0.68 -2.04 3.09
N PHE A 46 -0.39 -2.33 1.81
CA PHE A 46 -1.07 -1.70 0.69
C PHE A 46 -2.57 -1.99 0.67
N ALA A 47 -2.95 -3.25 0.88
CA ALA A 47 -4.35 -3.65 0.96
C ALA A 47 -5.11 -2.92 2.08
N ILE A 48 -4.55 -2.93 3.29
CA ILE A 48 -5.17 -2.36 4.49
C ILE A 48 -5.22 -0.83 4.39
N GLY A 49 -4.11 -0.18 4.07
CA GLY A 49 -4.02 1.27 4.03
C GLY A 49 -4.94 1.88 2.97
N LEU A 50 -4.99 1.28 1.78
CA LEU A 50 -5.89 1.75 0.72
C LEU A 50 -7.36 1.46 1.01
N PHE A 51 -7.69 0.33 1.66
CA PHE A 51 -9.06 0.08 2.11
C PHE A 51 -9.49 1.12 3.15
N CYS A 52 -8.67 1.35 4.17
CA CYS A 52 -8.96 2.29 5.24
C CYS A 52 -8.98 3.75 4.78
N ALA A 53 -8.29 4.10 3.69
CA ALA A 53 -8.38 5.43 3.10
C ALA A 53 -9.82 5.80 2.66
N TRP A 54 -10.63 4.80 2.29
CA TRP A 54 -12.02 5.03 1.86
C TRP A 54 -13.03 5.04 3.02
N ILE A 55 -12.60 4.81 4.27
CA ILE A 55 -13.49 4.88 5.43
C ILE A 55 -13.70 6.36 5.76
N PRO A 56 -14.91 6.93 5.62
CA PRO A 56 -15.13 8.37 5.76
C PRO A 56 -15.24 8.77 7.23
N THR A 57 -14.16 8.56 7.99
CA THR A 57 -14.08 8.89 9.42
C THR A 57 -12.71 9.49 9.74
N PRO A 58 -12.63 10.53 10.58
CA PRO A 58 -11.35 11.11 10.98
C PRO A 58 -10.44 10.11 11.73
N THR A 59 -11.04 9.06 12.32
CA THR A 59 -10.33 7.98 13.02
C THR A 59 -9.86 6.85 12.10
N GLN A 60 -9.96 6.99 10.77
CA GLN A 60 -9.50 6.02 9.77
C GLN A 60 -8.06 5.51 9.97
N MET A 61 -7.17 6.36 10.49
CA MET A 61 -5.79 5.98 10.82
C MET A 61 -5.73 4.92 11.92
N ALA A 62 -6.60 5.00 12.94
CA ALA A 62 -6.65 4.03 14.01
C ALA A 62 -7.13 2.67 13.48
N PHE A 63 -8.14 2.66 12.60
CA PHE A 63 -8.59 1.44 11.94
C PHE A 63 -7.48 0.78 11.12
N ALA A 64 -6.73 1.56 10.33
CA ALA A 64 -5.59 1.05 9.58
C ALA A 64 -4.49 0.50 10.49
N ALA A 65 -4.18 1.20 11.59
CA ALA A 65 -3.18 0.76 12.55
C ALA A 65 -3.57 -0.56 13.25
N ILE A 66 -4.83 -0.67 13.69
CA ILE A 66 -5.37 -1.87 14.33
C ILE A 66 -5.37 -3.04 13.34
N ALA A 67 -5.87 -2.83 12.11
CA ALA A 67 -5.89 -3.86 11.07
C ALA A 67 -4.47 -4.31 10.70
N ALA A 68 -3.52 -3.38 10.58
CA ALA A 68 -2.12 -3.69 10.30
C ALA A 68 -1.49 -4.51 11.43
N PHE A 69 -1.80 -4.20 12.69
CA PHE A 69 -1.35 -4.97 13.84
C PHE A 69 -1.87 -6.41 13.81
N TYR A 70 -3.20 -6.59 13.68
CA TYR A 70 -3.79 -7.93 13.67
C TYR A 70 -3.34 -8.79 12.49
N LEU A 71 -3.19 -8.19 11.30
CA LEU A 71 -2.79 -8.90 10.09
C LEU A 71 -1.27 -9.03 9.92
N ARG A 72 -0.50 -8.52 10.90
CA ARG A 72 0.97 -8.46 10.91
C ARG A 72 1.53 -7.82 9.63
N ALA A 73 0.89 -6.73 9.20
CA ALA A 73 1.30 -5.92 8.06
C ALA A 73 2.29 -4.84 8.48
N ASN A 74 2.93 -4.20 7.51
CA ASN A 74 3.84 -3.10 7.79
C ASN A 74 3.03 -1.87 8.24
N LEU A 75 3.10 -1.59 9.53
CA LEU A 75 2.29 -0.56 10.17
C LEU A 75 2.57 0.84 9.59
N PRO A 76 3.84 1.30 9.46
CA PRO A 76 4.15 2.60 8.89
C PRO A 76 3.56 2.82 7.49
N ILE A 77 3.70 1.82 6.62
CA ILE A 77 3.18 1.90 5.24
C ILE A 77 1.66 1.92 5.24
N SER A 78 1.02 1.09 6.06
CA SER A 78 -0.45 1.03 6.15
C SER A 78 -1.02 2.39 6.52
N VAL A 79 -0.44 3.05 7.53
CA VAL A 79 -0.89 4.37 7.97
C VAL A 79 -0.54 5.47 6.96
N ALA A 80 0.66 5.44 6.37
CA ALA A 80 1.06 6.42 5.37
C ALA A 80 0.14 6.42 4.13
N LEU A 81 -0.38 5.25 3.74
CA LEU A 81 -1.32 5.15 2.62
C LEU A 81 -2.69 5.78 2.92
N VAL A 82 -3.11 5.80 4.20
CA VAL A 82 -4.35 6.48 4.60
C VAL A 82 -4.24 8.00 4.42
N TRP A 83 -3.04 8.58 4.41
CA TRP A 83 -2.84 10.01 4.14
C TRP A 83 -3.06 10.39 2.67
N ILE A 84 -3.28 9.43 1.78
CA ILE A 84 -3.72 9.72 0.41
C ILE A 84 -5.02 10.51 0.44
N THR A 85 -5.94 10.20 1.37
CA THR A 85 -7.16 10.96 1.65
C THR A 85 -6.92 12.04 2.69
N ASN A 86 -6.22 13.10 2.29
CA ASN A 86 -6.06 14.33 3.07
C ASN A 86 -7.20 15.34 2.78
N PRO A 87 -7.41 16.38 3.62
CA PRO A 87 -8.51 17.35 3.45
C PRO A 87 -8.59 18.01 2.07
N LEU A 88 -7.47 18.14 1.36
CA LEU A 88 -7.43 18.70 0.01
C LEU A 88 -7.94 17.68 -1.04
N THR A 89 -7.60 16.40 -0.88
CA THR A 89 -7.97 15.31 -1.78
C THR A 89 -9.31 14.63 -1.47
N MET A 90 -9.85 14.79 -0.24
CA MET A 90 -11.09 14.15 0.17
C MET A 90 -12.30 14.59 -0.66
N PRO A 91 -12.55 15.89 -0.92
CA PRO A 91 -13.73 16.31 -1.68
C PRO A 91 -13.88 15.63 -3.06
N PRO A 92 -12.87 15.61 -3.95
CA PRO A 92 -13.01 14.94 -5.24
C PRO A 92 -13.13 13.42 -5.11
N LEU A 93 -12.42 12.79 -4.17
CA LEU A 93 -12.51 11.34 -3.96
C LEU A 93 -13.88 10.91 -3.45
N TYR A 94 -14.43 11.62 -2.48
CA TYR A 94 -15.73 11.31 -1.88
C TYR A 94 -16.91 11.63 -2.79
N TYR A 95 -16.79 12.68 -3.60
CA TYR A 95 -17.76 12.90 -4.66
C TYR A 95 -17.73 11.74 -5.68
N PHE A 96 -16.54 11.26 -6.06
CA PHE A 96 -16.43 10.09 -6.93
C PHE A 96 -17.00 8.83 -6.30
N ALA A 97 -16.75 8.58 -5.01
CA ALA A 97 -17.39 7.48 -4.28
C ALA A 97 -18.92 7.59 -4.34
N TYR A 98 -19.47 8.77 -4.08
CA TYR A 98 -20.91 9.00 -4.18
C TYR A 98 -21.47 8.63 -5.56
N LEU A 99 -20.82 9.05 -6.65
CA LEU A 99 -21.24 8.70 -8.02
C LEU A 99 -21.19 7.19 -8.28
N VAL A 100 -20.13 6.52 -7.82
CA VAL A 100 -20.01 5.05 -7.93
C VAL A 100 -21.13 4.35 -7.17
N GLY A 101 -21.49 4.84 -5.99
CA GLY A 101 -22.56 4.30 -5.18
C GLY A 101 -23.95 4.49 -5.80
N LEU A 102 -24.24 5.68 -6.33
CA LEU A 102 -25.46 5.93 -7.09
C LEU A 102 -25.59 5.00 -8.29
N SER A 103 -24.50 4.84 -9.04
CA SER A 103 -24.43 3.95 -10.19
C SER A 103 -24.66 2.49 -9.79
N ALA A 104 -24.05 2.04 -8.68
CA ALA A 104 -24.22 0.68 -8.19
C ALA A 104 -25.64 0.39 -7.68
N LEU A 105 -26.31 1.38 -7.09
CA LEU A 105 -27.65 1.25 -6.52
C LEU A 105 -28.78 1.64 -7.49
N ASN A 106 -28.45 2.15 -8.68
CA ASN A 106 -29.40 2.71 -9.65
C ASN A 106 -30.33 3.77 -9.02
N LEU A 107 -29.76 4.66 -8.20
CA LEU A 107 -30.50 5.76 -7.57
C LEU A 107 -30.38 7.05 -8.38
N PRO A 108 -31.39 7.95 -8.33
CA PRO A 108 -31.30 9.24 -8.98
C PRO A 108 -30.22 10.11 -8.34
N ASN A 109 -29.60 10.96 -9.16
CA ASN A 109 -28.62 11.93 -8.67
C ASN A 109 -29.31 12.92 -7.73
N ALA A 110 -28.78 13.06 -6.51
CA ALA A 110 -29.11 14.11 -5.58
C ALA A 110 -27.92 15.09 -5.47
N GLU A 111 -28.17 16.28 -4.93
CA GLU A 111 -27.10 17.25 -4.71
C GLU A 111 -26.14 16.75 -3.63
N PHE A 112 -24.87 16.62 -3.98
CA PHE A 112 -23.84 16.27 -3.02
C PHE A 112 -23.50 17.51 -2.17
N SER A 113 -24.02 17.55 -0.95
CA SER A 113 -23.74 18.58 0.05
C SER A 113 -23.51 17.97 1.42
N LEU A 114 -22.83 18.71 2.31
CA LEU A 114 -22.65 18.28 3.70
C LEU A 114 -24.00 18.12 4.41
N ASP A 115 -24.95 19.01 4.13
CA ASP A 115 -26.30 18.94 4.70
C ASP A 115 -27.02 17.66 4.29
N SER A 116 -26.91 17.25 3.02
CA SER A 116 -27.48 15.98 2.53
C SER A 116 -26.81 14.76 3.16
N LEU A 117 -25.52 14.86 3.49
CA LEU A 117 -24.80 13.79 4.17
C LEU A 117 -25.23 13.66 5.64
N LEU A 118 -25.50 14.80 6.30
CA LEU A 118 -25.98 14.87 7.68
C LEU A 118 -27.47 14.47 7.80
N SER A 119 -28.29 14.80 6.79
CA SER A 119 -29.69 14.36 6.71
C SER A 119 -29.82 12.86 6.44
N GLY A 120 -28.76 12.24 5.92
CA GLY A 120 -28.70 10.80 5.64
C GLY A 120 -29.19 10.41 4.24
N GLU A 121 -29.70 11.36 3.46
CA GLU A 121 -30.28 11.11 2.12
C GLU A 121 -29.27 10.48 1.15
N ILE A 122 -28.03 10.98 1.17
CA ILE A 122 -26.95 10.48 0.31
C ILE A 122 -26.03 9.50 1.03
N LEU A 123 -26.29 9.18 2.30
CA LEU A 123 -25.38 8.38 3.13
C LEU A 123 -25.25 6.93 2.60
N ILE A 124 -26.37 6.32 2.20
CA ILE A 124 -26.39 4.95 1.67
C ILE A 124 -25.57 4.83 0.37
N PRO A 125 -25.84 5.62 -0.70
CA PRO A 125 -25.02 5.55 -1.91
C PRO A 125 -23.57 5.94 -1.61
N PHE A 126 -23.32 6.96 -0.80
CA PHE A 126 -21.96 7.36 -0.44
C PHE A 126 -21.14 6.23 0.21
N LEU A 127 -21.67 5.60 1.26
CA LEU A 127 -20.99 4.49 1.95
C LEU A 127 -20.82 3.27 1.05
N THR A 128 -21.79 3.00 0.17
CA THR A 128 -21.71 1.92 -0.82
C THR A 128 -20.55 2.16 -1.78
N GLY A 129 -20.41 3.39 -2.29
CA GLY A 129 -19.30 3.78 -3.14
C GLY A 129 -17.94 3.68 -2.44
N CYS A 130 -17.85 4.16 -1.19
CA CYS A 130 -16.66 4.01 -0.36
C CYS A 130 -16.28 2.53 -0.18
N LEU A 131 -17.24 1.65 0.06
CA LEU A 131 -16.99 0.22 0.22
C LEU A 131 -16.48 -0.42 -1.08
N ILE A 132 -17.14 -0.13 -2.21
CA ILE A 132 -16.75 -0.65 -3.53
C ILE A 132 -15.32 -0.21 -3.89
N LEU A 133 -15.06 1.10 -3.80
CA LEU A 133 -13.75 1.66 -4.11
C LEU A 133 -12.69 1.20 -3.11
N GLY A 134 -13.04 1.07 -1.84
CA GLY A 134 -12.19 0.47 -0.80
C GLY A 134 -11.72 -0.92 -1.18
N ILE A 135 -12.64 -1.80 -1.58
CA ILE A 135 -12.31 -3.17 -2.00
C ILE A 135 -11.46 -3.16 -3.27
N ILE A 136 -11.83 -2.38 -4.29
CA ILE A 136 -11.09 -2.30 -5.56
C ILE A 136 -9.67 -1.80 -5.31
N CYS A 137 -9.49 -0.69 -4.59
CA CYS A 137 -8.18 -0.13 -4.27
C CYS A 137 -7.36 -1.07 -3.39
N SER A 138 -7.99 -1.78 -2.44
CA SER A 138 -7.33 -2.77 -1.59
C SER A 138 -6.73 -3.93 -2.41
N LEU A 139 -7.54 -4.53 -3.29
CA LEU A 139 -7.12 -5.61 -4.17
C LEU A 139 -6.05 -5.12 -5.15
N ALA A 140 -6.27 -3.97 -5.79
CA ALA A 140 -5.33 -3.36 -6.71
C ALA A 140 -3.98 -3.06 -6.03
N GLY A 141 -3.99 -2.56 -4.79
CA GLY A 141 -2.78 -2.32 -4.00
C GLY A 141 -2.02 -3.59 -3.67
N TYR A 142 -2.72 -4.64 -3.21
CA TYR A 142 -2.10 -5.92 -2.86
C TYR A 142 -1.42 -6.57 -4.07
N PHE A 143 -2.18 -6.73 -5.17
CA PHE A 143 -1.68 -7.37 -6.38
C PHE A 143 -0.69 -6.47 -7.12
N GLY A 144 -0.92 -5.16 -7.16
CA GLY A 144 -0.02 -4.18 -7.76
C GLY A 144 1.35 -4.20 -7.11
N PHE A 145 1.42 -4.19 -5.78
CA PHE A 145 2.70 -4.30 -5.06
C PHE A 145 3.34 -5.68 -5.29
N SER A 146 2.56 -6.76 -5.22
CA SER A 146 3.07 -8.12 -5.43
C SER A 146 3.66 -8.31 -6.83
N TYR A 147 3.00 -7.78 -7.85
CA TYR A 147 3.46 -7.79 -9.24
C TYR A 147 4.71 -6.92 -9.42
N PHE A 148 4.70 -5.69 -8.90
CA PHE A 148 5.84 -4.79 -8.93
C PHE A 148 7.07 -5.43 -8.28
N TRP A 149 6.90 -6.07 -7.13
CA TRP A 149 7.96 -6.79 -6.44
C TRP A 149 8.51 -7.95 -7.28
N ARG A 150 7.63 -8.81 -7.82
CA ARG A 150 8.04 -9.95 -8.66
C ARG A 150 8.82 -9.49 -9.89
N HIS A 151 8.36 -8.44 -10.57
CA HIS A 151 9.05 -7.85 -11.71
C HIS A 151 10.42 -7.29 -11.35
N HIS A 152 10.50 -6.53 -10.25
CA HIS A 152 11.74 -5.92 -9.80
C HIS A 152 12.78 -6.98 -9.38
N VAL A 153 12.33 -8.04 -8.72
CA VAL A 153 13.17 -9.19 -8.36
C VAL A 153 13.65 -9.90 -9.61
N ASN A 154 12.75 -10.31 -10.52
CA ASN A 154 13.14 -11.02 -11.75
C ASN A 154 14.19 -10.25 -12.57
N LYS A 155 14.03 -8.94 -12.74
CA LYS A 155 15.03 -8.08 -13.41
C LYS A 155 16.39 -8.09 -12.70
N ARG A 156 16.42 -8.02 -11.36
CA ARG A 156 17.68 -8.09 -10.59
C ARG A 156 18.35 -9.46 -10.70
N TRP A 157 17.58 -10.54 -10.75
CA TRP A 157 18.13 -11.90 -10.92
C TRP A 157 18.67 -12.12 -12.33
N ALA A 158 18.02 -11.55 -13.36
CA ALA A 158 18.52 -11.55 -14.74
C ALA A 158 19.89 -10.82 -14.85
N HIS A 159 20.02 -9.64 -14.25
CA HIS A 159 21.30 -8.91 -14.21
C HIS A 159 22.40 -9.66 -13.44
N ARG A 160 22.05 -10.42 -12.39
CA ARG A 160 23.00 -11.27 -11.67
C ARG A 160 23.45 -12.47 -12.49
N ARG A 161 22.55 -13.13 -13.24
CA ARG A 161 22.92 -14.22 -14.17
C ARG A 161 23.89 -13.74 -15.25
N GLN A 162 23.63 -12.58 -15.86
CA GLN A 162 24.53 -11.99 -16.86
C GLN A 162 25.92 -11.64 -16.29
N ARG A 163 25.98 -11.10 -15.06
CA ARG A 163 27.27 -10.87 -14.37
C ARG A 163 28.01 -12.18 -14.09
N ARG A 164 27.31 -13.23 -13.65
CA ARG A 164 27.93 -14.53 -13.37
C ARG A 164 28.47 -15.21 -14.64
N GLN A 165 27.74 -15.11 -15.77
CA GLN A 165 28.18 -15.61 -17.07
C GLN A 165 29.40 -14.84 -17.61
N ARG A 166 29.46 -13.50 -17.46
CA ARG A 166 30.66 -12.71 -17.82
C ARG A 166 31.90 -13.10 -17.00
N PHE A 167 31.73 -13.45 -15.72
CA PHE A 167 32.85 -13.92 -14.88
C PHE A 167 33.28 -15.35 -15.22
N ILE A 168 32.36 -16.26 -15.50
CA ILE A 168 32.69 -17.64 -15.92
C ILE A 168 33.36 -17.64 -17.31
N GLY A 169 32.92 -16.79 -18.24
CA GLY A 169 33.52 -16.66 -19.57
C GLY A 169 34.94 -16.06 -19.57
N LYS A 170 35.30 -15.24 -18.57
CA LYS A 170 36.66 -14.68 -18.42
C LYS A 170 37.61 -15.55 -17.61
N LYS A 171 37.13 -16.54 -16.84
CA LYS A 171 37.93 -17.34 -15.90
C LYS A 171 38.34 -18.73 -16.42
N ASN A 172 38.43 -18.94 -17.73
CA ASN A 172 38.90 -20.21 -18.27
C ASN A 172 40.28 -20.09 -18.94
N PRO A 173 41.38 -19.89 -18.18
CA PRO A 173 42.73 -19.89 -18.72
C PRO A 173 43.18 -21.26 -19.25
N PHE A 174 42.45 -22.33 -18.92
CA PHE A 174 42.78 -23.71 -19.32
C PHE A 174 42.13 -24.17 -20.63
N ARG A 175 41.35 -23.31 -21.29
CA ARG A 175 40.67 -23.67 -22.55
C ARG A 175 41.56 -23.56 -23.80
N ALA A 176 42.84 -23.22 -23.63
CA ALA A 176 43.83 -23.05 -24.70
C ALA A 176 44.83 -24.22 -24.83
N ILE A 177 44.61 -25.34 -24.14
CA ILE A 177 45.49 -26.51 -24.27
C ILE A 177 44.77 -27.56 -25.11
N ASP A 178 44.74 -27.32 -26.42
CA ASP A 178 44.32 -28.27 -27.44
C ASP A 178 45.50 -29.26 -27.62
N TRP A 179 45.54 -30.33 -26.81
CA TRP A 179 46.52 -31.41 -26.97
C TRP A 179 46.14 -32.28 -28.19
N ARG A 180 46.40 -31.77 -29.39
CA ARG A 180 46.43 -32.60 -30.59
C ARG A 180 47.73 -33.39 -30.59
N LEU A 181 47.61 -34.67 -30.27
CA LEU A 181 48.55 -35.74 -30.65
C LEU A 181 47.97 -36.48 -31.86
#